data_AF-A0A381U738-F1
#
_entry.id   AF-A0A381U738-F1
#
_cell.length_a   1.000
_cell.length_b   1.000
_cell.length_c   1.000
_cell.angle_alpha   90.00
_cell.angle_beta   90.00
_cell.angle_gamma   90.00
#
_symmetry.space_group_name_H-M   'P 1'
#
loop_
_entity.id
_entity.type
_entity.pdbx_description
1 polymer ?
#
loop_
_entity_poly.entity_id
_entity_poly.type
_entity_poly.pdbx_seq_one_letter_code
_entity_poly.pdbx_strand_id
1 'polypeptide(L)'
;MKYFKYLIISILICSSLVNWACDDRVPDSASSINSTLVITSLQAIADDSGESVGEVVSGSSSMLIVATLKNESGDPLKGKEISFTKRTSDGNFSNGTTETTD
;
A
#
# COMPACT_ATOMS: atom_id res chain seq x y z
N MET A 1 -13.80 7.63 48.40
CA MET A 1 -13.27 8.39 47.25
C MET A 1 -11.73 8.42 47.11
N LYS A 2 -10.97 7.51 47.76
CA LYS A 2 -9.49 7.51 47.62
C LYS A 2 -9.02 6.88 46.29
N TYR A 3 -9.74 5.87 45.81
CA TYR A 3 -9.37 5.06 44.63
C TYR A 3 -9.76 5.70 43.28
N PHE A 4 -10.75 6.60 43.28
CA PHE A 4 -11.27 7.25 42.08
C PHE A 4 -10.21 8.12 41.38
N LYS A 5 -9.30 8.74 42.14
CA LYS A 5 -8.18 9.51 41.59
C LYS A 5 -7.19 8.63 40.83
N TYR A 6 -6.90 7.43 41.36
CA TYR A 6 -5.99 6.48 40.72
C TYR A 6 -6.60 5.85 39.46
N LEU A 7 -7.92 5.65 39.43
CA LEU A 7 -8.65 5.18 38.25
C LEU A 7 -8.52 6.18 37.08
N ILE A 8 -8.75 7.48 37.34
CA ILE A 8 -8.63 8.53 36.31
C ILE A 8 -7.20 8.62 35.78
N ILE A 9 -6.20 8.54 36.65
CA ILE A 9 -4.78 8.54 36.27
C ILE A 9 -4.43 7.33 35.40
N SER A 10 -4.94 6.14 35.76
CA SER A 10 -4.73 4.93 34.97
C SER A 10 -5.34 5.04 33.57
N ILE A 11 -6.53 5.63 33.44
CA ILE A 11 -7.19 5.83 32.13
C ILE A 11 -6.37 6.79 31.26
N LEU A 12 -5.90 7.91 31.83
CA LEU A 12 -5.07 8.91 31.12
C LEU A 12 -3.77 8.30 30.59
N ILE A 13 -3.10 7.46 31.40
CA ILE A 13 -1.86 6.78 30.99
C ILE A 13 -2.14 5.80 29.85
N CYS A 14 -3.17 4.95 29.98
CA CYS A 14 -3.53 4.00 28.91
C CYS A 14 -3.92 4.70 27.60
N SER A 15 -4.63 5.84 27.67
CA SER A 15 -4.96 6.65 26.50
C SER A 15 -3.74 7.29 25.84
N SER A 16 -2.70 7.62 26.60
CA SER A 16 -1.46 8.16 26.01
C SER A 16 -0.64 7.10 25.26
N LEU A 17 -0.68 5.84 25.71
CA LEU A 17 0.08 4.73 25.12
C LEU A 17 -0.49 4.26 23.77
N VAL A 18 -1.81 4.33 23.58
CA VAL A 18 -2.44 3.98 22.28
C VAL A 18 -2.08 4.97 21.16
N ASN A 19 -1.61 6.17 21.48
CA ASN A 19 -1.13 7.11 20.46
C ASN A 19 0.25 6.76 19.91
N TRP A 20 1.07 6.02 20.68
CA TRP A 20 2.43 5.65 20.25
C TRP A 20 2.45 4.34 19.45
N ALA A 21 1.48 3.45 19.67
CA ALA A 21 1.36 2.20 18.93
C ALA A 21 0.92 2.39 17.44
N CYS A 22 0.52 3.60 17.05
CA CYS A 22 0.17 3.95 15.67
C CYS A 22 1.23 4.84 14.99
N ASP A 23 2.51 4.68 15.33
CA ASP A 23 3.59 5.30 14.56
C ASP A 23 3.81 4.53 13.25
N ASP A 24 2.97 4.79 12.24
CA ASP A 24 3.05 4.20 10.89
C ASP A 24 4.15 4.86 10.02
N ARG A 25 5.25 5.24 10.66
CA ARG A 25 6.39 5.81 9.95
C ARG A 25 7.18 4.68 9.32
N VAL A 26 7.11 4.64 8.00
CA VAL A 26 8.01 3.84 7.18
C VAL A 26 9.43 4.43 7.23
N PRO A 27 10.48 3.61 7.35
CA PRO A 27 11.85 4.09 7.38
C PRO A 27 12.22 4.80 6.07
N ASP A 28 12.70 6.04 6.15
CA ASP A 28 13.11 6.86 5.00
C ASP A 28 14.28 6.26 4.20
N SER A 29 14.99 5.28 4.77
CA SER A 29 16.17 4.66 4.16
C SER A 29 16.33 3.21 4.61
N ALA A 30 15.37 2.35 4.27
CA ALA A 30 15.58 0.91 4.33
C ALA A 30 16.43 0.45 3.13
N SER A 31 17.52 -0.26 3.40
CA SER A 31 18.39 -0.85 2.39
C SER A 31 18.45 -2.36 2.59
N SER A 32 18.20 -3.13 1.54
CA SER A 32 18.22 -4.58 1.59
C SER A 32 18.75 -5.15 0.27
N ILE A 33 19.47 -6.28 0.37
CA ILE A 33 19.94 -7.04 -0.79
C ILE A 33 18.80 -7.90 -1.35
N ASN A 34 17.94 -8.42 -0.48
CA ASN A 34 16.78 -9.21 -0.86
C ASN A 34 15.49 -8.41 -0.64
N SER A 35 14.55 -8.56 -1.58
CA SER A 35 13.28 -7.85 -1.53
C SER A 35 12.17 -8.69 -2.14
N THR A 36 10.96 -8.55 -1.61
CA THR A 36 9.75 -9.17 -2.16
C THR A 36 8.81 -8.09 -2.65
N LEU A 37 8.35 -8.21 -3.91
CA LEU A 37 7.27 -7.38 -4.42
C LEU A 37 5.94 -8.00 -4.02
N VAL A 38 5.14 -7.27 -3.26
CA VAL A 38 3.82 -7.74 -2.78
C VAL A 38 2.73 -6.93 -3.47
N ILE A 39 1.82 -7.62 -4.15
CA ILE A 39 0.61 -7.00 -4.72
C ILE A 39 -0.38 -6.79 -3.58
N THR A 40 -0.75 -5.54 -3.31
CA THR A 40 -1.65 -5.16 -2.22
C THR A 40 -3.07 -4.89 -2.72
N SER A 41 -3.23 -4.49 -3.98
CA SER A 41 -4.54 -4.32 -4.62
C SER A 41 -4.49 -4.62 -6.11
N LEU A 42 -5.58 -5.18 -6.62
CA LEU A 42 -5.86 -5.40 -8.03
C LEU A 42 -7.29 -4.94 -8.30
N GLN A 43 -7.46 -3.99 -9.21
CA GLN A 43 -8.78 -3.44 -9.53
C GLN A 43 -8.93 -3.23 -11.04
N ALA A 44 -9.99 -3.80 -11.61
CA ALA A 44 -10.40 -3.47 -12.96
C ALA A 44 -11.06 -2.08 -12.98
N ILE A 45 -10.71 -1.27 -13.97
CA ILE A 45 -11.19 0.10 -14.17
C ILE A 45 -11.83 0.16 -15.55
N ALA A 46 -13.08 0.65 -15.62
CA ALA A 46 -13.71 1.00 -16.88
C ALA A 46 -13.00 2.21 -17.48
N ASP A 47 -12.63 2.15 -18.76
CA ASP A 47 -12.14 3.33 -19.45
C ASP A 47 -13.29 4.20 -19.99
N ASP A 48 -12.96 5.26 -20.72
CA ASP A 48 -13.91 6.27 -21.23
C ASP A 48 -15.09 5.66 -22.03
N SER A 49 -14.95 4.43 -22.54
CA SER A 49 -15.98 3.71 -23.31
C SER A 49 -16.57 2.50 -22.59
N GLY A 50 -16.07 2.18 -21.40
CA GLY A 50 -16.48 1.03 -20.61
C GLY A 50 -17.57 1.36 -19.60
N GLU A 51 -18.44 0.39 -19.31
CA GLU A 51 -19.38 0.48 -18.20
C GLU A 51 -18.90 -0.42 -17.05
N SER A 52 -18.87 0.14 -15.83
CA SER A 52 -18.66 -0.61 -14.60
C SER A 52 -20.02 -0.91 -13.96
N VAL A 53 -20.39 -2.19 -13.91
CA VAL A 53 -21.62 -2.65 -13.26
C VAL A 53 -21.21 -3.50 -12.06
N GLY A 54 -21.00 -2.85 -10.92
CA GLY A 54 -20.44 -3.49 -9.73
C GLY A 54 -18.94 -3.80 -9.90
N GLU A 55 -18.54 -5.06 -9.70
CA GLU A 55 -17.14 -5.51 -9.89
C GLU A 55 -16.80 -5.76 -11.38
N VAL A 56 -17.82 -5.97 -12.22
CA VAL A 56 -17.62 -6.34 -13.62
C VAL A 56 -17.44 -5.09 -14.46
N VAL A 57 -16.34 -5.04 -15.20
CA VAL A 57 -16.09 -4.04 -16.22
C VAL A 57 -16.34 -4.66 -17.58
N SER A 58 -17.10 -3.97 -18.43
CA SER A 58 -17.42 -4.42 -19.79
C SER A 58 -16.94 -3.41 -20.83
N GLY A 59 -16.59 -3.90 -22.03
CA GLY A 59 -16.00 -3.07 -23.09
C GLY A 59 -14.49 -2.91 -22.93
N SER A 60 -13.99 -1.71 -23.19
CA SER A 60 -12.57 -1.40 -23.01
C SER A 60 -12.30 -1.12 -21.52
N SER A 61 -11.21 -1.69 -20.99
CA SER A 61 -10.91 -1.69 -19.56
C SER A 61 -9.41 -1.62 -19.30
N SER A 62 -9.06 -1.07 -18.14
CA SER A 62 -7.70 -1.02 -17.59
C SER A 62 -7.63 -1.80 -16.28
N MET A 63 -6.42 -2.17 -15.86
CA MET A 63 -6.18 -2.81 -14.56
C MET A 63 -5.24 -1.94 -13.74
N LEU A 64 -5.68 -1.53 -12.55
CA LEU A 64 -4.84 -0.89 -11.54
C LEU A 64 -4.21 -1.98 -10.68
N ILE A 65 -2.88 -1.96 -10.61
CA ILE A 65 -2.08 -2.81 -9.75
C ILE A 65 -1.40 -1.90 -8.73
N VAL A 66 -1.69 -2.11 -7.45
CA VAL A 66 -0.96 -1.48 -6.35
C VAL A 66 -0.05 -2.53 -5.75
N ALA A 67 1.25 -2.22 -5.71
CA ALA A 67 2.26 -3.12 -5.17
C ALA A 67 3.20 -2.37 -4.22
N THR A 68 3.73 -3.10 -3.24
CA THR A 68 4.70 -2.60 -2.27
C THR A 68 5.93 -3.48 -2.30
N LEU A 69 7.09 -2.88 -2.52
CA LEU A 69 8.36 -3.58 -2.41
C LEU A 69 8.79 -3.61 -0.94
N LYS A 70 9.02 -4.80 -0.39
CA LYS A 70 9.38 -5.00 1.03
C LYS A 70 10.74 -5.66 1.18
N ASN A 71 11.45 -5.33 2.25
CA ASN A 71 12.66 -6.05 2.67
C ASN A 71 12.31 -7.37 3.38
N GLU A 72 13.32 -8.10 3.85
CA GLU A 72 13.16 -9.35 4.60
C GLU A 72 12.41 -9.19 5.93
N SER A 73 12.48 -8.00 6.53
CA SER A 73 11.81 -7.65 7.78
C SER A 73 10.35 -7.24 7.57
N GLY A 74 9.91 -7.07 6.32
CA GLY A 74 8.56 -6.63 5.95
C GLY A 74 8.41 -5.11 5.82
N ASP A 75 9.48 -4.34 6.01
CA ASP A 75 9.47 -2.88 5.85
C ASP A 75 9.47 -2.51 4.35
N PRO A 76 8.72 -1.48 3.96
CA PRO A 76 8.72 -1.01 2.58
C PRO A 76 10.05 -0.35 2.19
N LEU A 77 10.45 -0.55 0.93
CA LEU A 77 11.67 -0.02 0.34
C LEU A 77 11.33 1.14 -0.60
N LYS A 78 11.83 2.34 -0.28
CA LYS A 78 11.63 3.59 -1.05
C LYS A 78 12.72 3.82 -2.10
N GLY A 79 12.40 4.59 -3.14
CA GLY A 79 13.35 5.02 -4.18
C GLY A 79 13.93 3.88 -5.02
N LYS A 80 13.23 2.75 -5.12
CA LYS A 80 13.62 1.60 -5.94
C LYS A 80 12.84 1.59 -7.23
N GLU A 81 13.53 1.33 -8.33
CA GLU A 81 12.92 1.22 -9.64
C GLU A 81 12.32 -0.19 -9.83
N ILE A 82 11.08 -0.25 -10.29
CA ILE A 82 10.39 -1.48 -10.65
C ILE A 82 10.02 -1.39 -12.14
N SER A 83 10.43 -2.40 -12.91
CA SER A 83 10.09 -2.50 -14.33
C SER A 83 9.08 -3.62 -14.59
N PHE A 84 8.01 -3.29 -15.29
CA PHE A 84 6.94 -4.18 -15.69
C PHE A 84 7.04 -4.53 -17.17
N THR A 85 6.77 -5.79 -17.49
CA THR A 85 6.69 -6.27 -18.87
C THR A 85 5.40 -7.04 -19.07
N LYS A 86 4.75 -6.86 -20.22
CA LYS A 86 3.60 -7.66 -20.64
C LYS A 86 4.06 -8.81 -21.52
N ARG A 87 3.36 -9.96 -21.43
CA ARG A 87 3.62 -11.12 -22.29
C ARG A 87 2.91 -11.02 -23.64
N THR A 88 1.79 -10.31 -23.68
CA THR A 88 0.94 -10.14 -24.86
C THR A 88 1.33 -8.91 -25.67
N SER A 89 1.05 -8.93 -26.97
CA SER A 89 1.13 -7.73 -27.81
C SER A 89 0.07 -6.70 -27.41
N ASP A 90 -1.07 -7.16 -26.92
CA ASP A 90 -2.26 -6.34 -26.69
C ASP A 90 -2.22 -5.67 -25.31
N GLY A 91 -2.91 -4.53 -25.19
CA GLY A 91 -2.90 -3.65 -24.00
C GLY A 91 -1.68 -2.72 -23.97
N ASN A 92 -1.69 -1.69 -23.13
CA ASN A 92 -0.53 -0.83 -22.92
C ASN A 92 -0.47 -0.40 -21.45
N PHE A 93 0.72 -0.05 -20.96
CA PHE A 93 0.83 0.60 -19.66
C PHE A 93 0.53 2.08 -19.81
N SER A 94 -0.46 2.58 -19.06
CA SER A 94 -0.86 3.99 -19.09
C SER A 94 0.23 4.93 -18.58
N ASN A 95 1.02 4.48 -17.59
CA ASN A 95 2.09 5.26 -16.97
C ASN A 95 3.50 4.86 -17.43
N GLY A 96 3.60 4.02 -18.48
CA GLY A 96 4.87 3.45 -18.92
C GLY A 96 5.24 2.15 -18.19
N THR A 97 6.42 1.62 -18.48
CA THR A 97 6.85 0.30 -17.99
C THR A 97 7.62 0.35 -16.68
N THR A 98 7.90 1.54 -16.13
CA THR A 98 8.87 1.69 -15.05
C THR A 98 8.35 2.72 -14.05
N GLU A 99 8.32 2.32 -12.78
CA GLU A 99 7.87 3.15 -11.66
C GLU A 99 8.91 3.16 -10.53
N THR A 100 8.99 4.24 -9.79
CA THR A 100 9.84 4.35 -8.59
C THR A 100 8.98 4.21 -7.34
N THR A 101 9.45 3.46 -6.34
CA THR A 101 8.72 3.33 -5.06
C THR A 101 8.75 4.63 -4.25
N ASP A 102 7.60 4.98 -3.67
CA ASP A 102 7.37 6.20 -2.86
C ASP A 102 7.89 6.12 -1.41
#